data_AF-A0A1I2L4M5-F1
#
_entry.id   AF-A0A1I2L4M5-F1
#
_cell.length_a   1.000
_cell.length_b   1.000
_cell.length_c   1.000
_cell.angle_alpha   90.00
_cell.angle_beta   90.00
_cell.angle_gamma   90.00
#
_symmetry.space_group_name_H-M   'P 1'
#
loop_
_entity.id
_entity.type
_entity.pdbx_description
1 polymer ?
#
loop_
_entity_poly.entity_id
_entity_poly.type
_entity_poly.pdbx_seq_one_letter_code
_entity_poly.pdbx_strand_id
1 'polypeptide(L)'
;MSKIQNASVAAPIIQVQVVATPSVDPKTQKVKYDTTFTPESIKVTEPDTILSYQLVAPTPAGVQFKSLKVKGKVPEQISPPTISQSGKLMVMTDANTFKEVLNLTIKFKDSDALEFDVDPEVANDPGQFELGDGPIAMVMLEPEQGNDPGQ
;
A
#
# COMPACT_ATOMS: atom_id res chain seq x y z
N MET A 1 -36.29 -20.54 2.76
CA MET A 1 -35.38 -20.02 1.71
C MET A 1 -34.53 -18.93 2.32
N SER A 2 -33.32 -19.24 2.79
CA SER A 2 -32.41 -18.23 3.35
C SER A 2 -31.74 -17.48 2.21
N LYS A 3 -31.95 -16.16 2.15
CA LYS A 3 -31.21 -15.28 1.25
C LYS A 3 -29.80 -15.14 1.80
N ILE A 4 -28.82 -15.73 1.12
CA ILE A 4 -27.41 -15.42 1.35
C ILE A 4 -27.22 -14.00 0.80
N GLN A 5 -27.26 -13.00 1.69
CA GLN A 5 -26.74 -11.68 1.36
C GLN A 5 -25.22 -11.79 1.35
N ASN A 6 -24.64 -11.96 0.15
CA ASN A 6 -23.24 -11.61 -0.05
C ASN A 6 -23.11 -10.10 0.16
N ALA A 7 -22.82 -9.69 1.39
CA ALA A 7 -22.39 -8.34 1.66
C ALA A 7 -21.04 -8.14 0.96
N SER A 8 -21.04 -7.48 -0.20
CA SER A 8 -19.82 -6.95 -0.79
C SER A 8 -19.37 -5.79 0.10
N VAL A 9 -18.49 -6.06 1.06
CA VAL A 9 -17.82 -5.01 1.82
C VAL A 9 -16.81 -4.38 0.86
N ALA A 10 -16.98 -3.09 0.55
CA ALA A 10 -16.01 -2.38 -0.28
C ALA A 10 -14.68 -2.29 0.48
N ALA A 11 -13.57 -2.57 -0.21
CA ALA A 11 -12.24 -2.45 0.39
C ALA A 11 -12.00 -0.99 0.84
N PRO A 12 -11.38 -0.77 2.01
CA PRO A 12 -11.01 0.57 2.46
C PRO A 12 -9.99 1.18 1.49
N ILE A 13 -10.09 2.50 1.26
CA ILE A 13 -9.24 3.21 0.30
C ILE A 13 -8.58 4.39 0.99
N ILE A 14 -7.26 4.46 0.93
CA ILE A 14 -6.48 5.65 1.29
C ILE A 14 -6.00 6.31 0.00
N GLN A 15 -6.47 7.53 -0.23
CA GLN A 15 -6.02 8.35 -1.34
C GLN A 15 -4.84 9.23 -0.90
N VAL A 16 -3.77 9.21 -1.69
CA VAL A 16 -2.55 9.97 -1.45
C VAL A 16 -2.32 10.89 -2.63
N GLN A 17 -2.35 12.19 -2.38
CA GLN A 17 -1.97 13.18 -3.38
C GLN A 17 -0.46 13.37 -3.36
N VAL A 18 0.14 13.44 -4.54
CA VAL A 18 1.58 13.59 -4.71
C VAL A 18 1.85 14.84 -5.54
N VAL A 19 2.67 15.72 -5.01
CA VAL A 19 3.19 16.88 -5.73
C VAL A 19 4.69 16.71 -5.91
N ALA A 20 5.19 16.77 -7.13
CA ALA A 20 6.63 16.75 -7.42
C ALA A 20 7.01 18.01 -8.23
N THR A 21 7.73 18.93 -7.61
CA THR A 21 8.13 20.20 -8.23
C THR A 21 9.63 20.22 -8.50
N PRO A 22 10.06 20.58 -9.72
CA PRO A 22 11.48 20.68 -10.05
C PRO A 22 12.11 21.87 -9.33
N SER A 23 13.33 21.68 -8.84
CA SER A 23 14.18 22.73 -8.29
C SER A 23 15.63 22.49 -8.73
N VAL A 24 16.43 23.56 -8.75
CA VAL A 24 17.86 23.44 -9.11
C VAL A 24 18.67 23.30 -7.83
N ASP A 25 19.44 22.24 -7.72
CA ASP A 25 20.40 22.07 -6.62
C ASP A 25 21.51 23.14 -6.76
N PRO A 26 21.69 24.03 -5.78
CA PRO A 26 22.67 25.11 -5.87
C PRO A 26 24.11 24.61 -5.95
N LYS A 27 24.40 23.40 -5.44
CA LYS A 27 25.75 22.82 -5.43
C LYS A 27 26.10 22.14 -6.73
N THR A 28 25.17 21.34 -7.27
CA THR A 28 25.42 20.52 -8.45
C THR A 28 24.94 21.17 -9.75
N GLN A 29 24.12 22.23 -9.66
CA GLN A 29 23.44 22.88 -10.79
C GLN A 29 22.57 21.91 -11.61
N LYS A 30 22.18 20.78 -11.02
CA LYS A 30 21.29 19.79 -11.63
C LYS A 30 19.86 19.97 -11.14
N VAL A 31 18.91 19.58 -11.99
CA VAL A 31 17.50 19.50 -11.62
C VAL A 31 17.34 18.38 -10.59
N LYS A 32 16.68 18.70 -9.49
CA LYS A 32 16.14 17.75 -8.50
C LYS A 32 14.62 17.97 -8.41
N TYR A 33 13.92 17.03 -7.80
CA TYR A 33 12.49 17.17 -7.53
C TYR A 33 12.24 17.18 -6.03
N ASP A 34 11.57 18.22 -5.56
CA ASP A 34 11.02 18.26 -4.20
C ASP A 34 9.62 17.64 -4.26
N THR A 35 9.38 16.62 -3.44
CA THR A 35 8.14 15.84 -3.48
C THR A 35 7.42 15.91 -2.14
N THR A 36 6.10 16.10 -2.16
CA THR A 36 5.24 16.07 -0.97
C THR A 36 4.09 15.09 -1.15
N PHE A 37 3.64 14.51 -0.04
CA PHE A 37 2.54 13.57 0.03
C PHE A 37 1.44 14.13 0.92
N THR A 38 0.18 13.90 0.55
CA THR A 38 -0.98 14.27 1.37
C THR A 38 -1.95 13.08 1.41
N PRO A 39 -2.12 12.41 2.56
CA PRO A 39 -1.47 12.69 3.84
C PRO A 39 0.05 12.46 3.82
N GLU A 40 0.78 13.14 4.70
CA GLU A 40 2.25 13.01 4.82
C GLU A 40 2.66 11.67 5.44
N SER A 41 1.82 11.13 6.33
CA SER A 41 2.01 9.84 6.97
C SER A 41 0.80 8.95 6.72
N ILE A 42 1.05 7.72 6.30
CA ILE A 42 0.01 6.73 6.01
C ILE A 42 0.01 5.70 7.12
N LYS A 43 -1.15 5.52 7.75
CA LYS A 43 -1.39 4.45 8.72
C LYS A 43 -2.52 3.57 8.20
N VAL A 44 -2.23 2.29 8.02
CA VAL A 44 -3.19 1.28 7.57
C VAL A 44 -3.64 0.47 8.77
N THR A 45 -4.95 0.50 9.05
CA THR A 45 -5.55 -0.22 10.20
C THR A 45 -6.48 -1.34 9.78
N GLU A 46 -6.94 -1.33 8.54
CA GLU A 46 -7.85 -2.34 8.00
C GLU A 46 -7.10 -3.26 7.03
N PRO A 47 -7.41 -4.56 6.98
CA PRO A 47 -6.83 -5.46 6.00
C PRO A 47 -7.31 -5.12 4.58
N ASP A 48 -6.54 -5.56 3.59
CA ASP A 48 -6.84 -5.40 2.16
C ASP A 48 -7.12 -3.93 1.74
N THR A 49 -6.42 -2.99 2.37
CA THR A 49 -6.57 -1.56 2.10
C THR A 49 -5.96 -1.19 0.76
N ILE A 50 -6.69 -0.46 -0.07
CA ILE A 50 -6.20 0.07 -1.34
C ILE A 50 -5.48 1.39 -1.08
N LEU A 51 -4.21 1.47 -1.45
CA LEU A 51 -3.42 2.70 -1.48
C LEU A 51 -3.43 3.26 -2.91
N SER A 52 -3.93 4.48 -3.08
CA SER A 52 -4.07 5.14 -4.38
C SER A 52 -3.30 6.45 -4.42
N TYR A 53 -2.13 6.45 -5.07
CA TYR A 53 -1.27 7.62 -5.22
C TYR A 53 -1.56 8.34 -6.54
N GLN A 54 -1.86 9.64 -6.47
CA GLN A 54 -2.18 10.47 -7.63
C GLN A 54 -1.25 11.68 -7.73
N LEU A 55 -0.60 11.83 -8.88
CA LEU A 55 0.11 13.07 -9.21
C LEU A 55 -0.90 14.19 -9.46
N VAL A 56 -0.77 15.28 -8.70
CA VAL A 56 -1.64 16.47 -8.81
C VAL A 56 -0.83 17.73 -9.09
N ALA A 57 -1.50 18.80 -9.53
CA ALA A 57 -0.86 20.11 -9.69
C ALA A 57 -0.29 20.59 -8.34
N PRO A 58 0.86 21.28 -8.32
CA PRO A 58 1.62 21.84 -9.45
C PRO A 58 2.65 20.90 -10.11
N THR A 59 2.53 19.58 -9.99
CA THR A 59 3.45 18.63 -10.67
C THR A 59 3.49 18.85 -12.20
N PRO A 60 4.68 18.96 -12.84
CA PRO A 60 4.77 19.09 -14.28
C PRO A 60 4.11 17.92 -15.03
N ALA A 61 3.53 18.22 -16.20
CA ALA A 61 2.81 17.23 -17.00
C ALA A 61 3.70 16.06 -17.47
N GLY A 62 5.02 16.25 -17.56
CA GLY A 62 5.97 15.20 -17.93
C GLY A 62 6.28 14.17 -16.83
N VAL A 63 6.05 14.49 -15.55
CA VAL A 63 6.43 13.61 -14.43
C VAL A 63 5.48 12.42 -14.32
N GLN A 64 6.00 11.20 -14.20
CA GLN A 64 5.22 9.97 -14.16
C GLN A 64 5.76 9.01 -13.10
N PHE A 65 4.87 8.24 -12.47
CA PHE A 65 5.27 7.05 -11.72
C PHE A 65 5.91 6.03 -12.69
N LYS A 66 7.00 5.40 -12.25
CA LYS A 66 7.73 4.39 -13.02
C LYS A 66 7.74 3.02 -12.35
N SER A 67 8.05 2.96 -11.06
CA SER A 67 8.05 1.70 -10.31
C SER A 67 7.99 1.94 -8.80
N LEU A 68 7.66 0.89 -8.05
CA LEU A 68 7.73 0.84 -6.59
C LEU A 68 8.70 -0.27 -6.17
N LYS A 69 9.46 -0.02 -5.11
CA LYS A 69 10.11 -1.06 -4.32
C LYS A 69 9.64 -0.95 -2.88
N VAL A 70 9.50 -2.08 -2.20
CA VAL A 70 9.06 -2.13 -0.80
C VAL A 70 10.14 -2.82 0.02
N LYS A 71 10.44 -2.27 1.19
CA LYS A 71 11.34 -2.85 2.18
C LYS A 71 10.65 -2.89 3.53
N GLY A 72 10.83 -3.99 4.24
CA GLY A 72 10.25 -4.26 5.54
C GLY A 72 10.68 -5.64 6.01
N LYS A 73 10.10 -6.09 7.12
CA LYS A 73 10.18 -7.48 7.57
C LYS A 73 9.34 -8.38 6.67
N VAL A 74 8.13 -7.94 6.30
CA VAL A 74 7.19 -8.66 5.43
C VAL A 74 6.80 -7.76 4.24
N PRO A 75 7.72 -7.45 3.32
CA PRO A 75 7.47 -6.53 2.21
C PRO A 75 6.36 -6.99 1.25
N GLU A 76 6.06 -8.28 1.22
CA GLU A 76 5.00 -8.90 0.42
C GLU A 76 3.57 -8.54 0.88
N GLN A 77 3.42 -7.84 2.01
CA GLN A 77 2.13 -7.26 2.41
C GLN A 77 1.61 -6.25 1.37
N ILE A 78 2.51 -5.58 0.65
CA ILE A 78 2.15 -4.64 -0.42
C ILE A 78 2.20 -5.36 -1.76
N SER A 79 1.08 -5.33 -2.49
CA SER A 79 1.00 -5.88 -3.83
C SER A 79 1.93 -5.13 -4.80
N PRO A 80 2.37 -5.77 -5.90
CA PRO A 80 2.96 -5.04 -7.02
C PRO A 80 2.05 -3.87 -7.47
N PRO A 81 2.62 -2.70 -7.80
CA PRO A 81 1.80 -1.54 -8.17
C PRO A 81 1.21 -1.72 -9.58
N THR A 82 -0.02 -1.26 -9.75
CA THR A 82 -0.60 -0.97 -11.06
C THR A 82 -0.45 0.52 -11.34
N ILE A 83 0.24 0.87 -12.42
CA ILE A 83 0.43 2.26 -12.86
C ILE A 83 -0.47 2.51 -14.06
N SER A 84 -1.23 3.60 -14.03
CA SER A 84 -2.12 3.98 -15.14
C SER A 84 -1.34 4.27 -16.43
N GLN A 85 -2.02 4.20 -17.57
CA GLN A 85 -1.40 4.48 -18.88
C GLN A 85 -0.75 5.88 -18.96
N SER A 86 -1.31 6.87 -18.26
CA SER A 86 -0.76 8.22 -18.20
C SER A 86 0.43 8.36 -17.24
N GLY A 87 0.69 7.34 -16.41
CA GLY A 87 1.69 7.37 -15.34
C GLY A 87 1.33 8.31 -14.18
N LYS A 88 0.08 8.81 -14.12
CA LYS A 88 -0.37 9.79 -13.11
C LYS A 88 -1.05 9.19 -11.89
N LEU A 89 -1.38 7.90 -11.96
CA LEU A 89 -2.04 7.17 -10.89
C LEU A 89 -1.28 5.86 -10.67
N MET A 90 -0.99 5.55 -9.41
CA MET A 90 -0.40 4.29 -8.98
C MET A 90 -1.27 3.70 -7.87
N VAL A 91 -1.71 2.46 -8.05
CA VAL A 91 -2.59 1.76 -7.12
C VAL A 91 -1.93 0.46 -6.68
N MET A 92 -2.02 0.17 -5.38
CA MET A 92 -1.58 -1.08 -4.77
C MET A 92 -2.52 -1.44 -3.63
N THR A 93 -2.49 -2.71 -3.21
CA THR A 93 -3.22 -3.18 -2.04
C THR A 93 -2.23 -3.53 -0.94
N ASP A 94 -2.58 -3.16 0.28
CA ASP A 94 -1.88 -3.53 1.51
C ASP A 94 -2.71 -4.58 2.26
N ALA A 95 -2.15 -5.77 2.40
CA ALA A 95 -2.77 -6.85 3.16
C ALA A 95 -2.91 -6.48 4.65
N ASN A 96 -1.97 -5.68 5.18
CA ASN A 96 -1.93 -5.24 6.58
C ASN A 96 -2.22 -6.39 7.56
N THR A 97 -1.47 -7.49 7.44
CA THR A 97 -1.57 -8.69 8.29
C THR A 97 -0.52 -8.74 9.38
N PHE A 98 0.52 -7.91 9.27
CA PHE A 98 1.66 -7.85 10.18
C PHE A 98 2.01 -6.41 10.50
N LYS A 99 2.19 -6.11 11.79
CA LYS A 99 2.49 -4.77 12.28
C LYS A 99 3.95 -4.40 12.04
N GLU A 100 4.15 -3.42 11.18
CA GLU A 100 5.47 -2.88 10.87
C GLU A 100 5.39 -1.51 10.19
N VAL A 101 6.55 -0.91 9.93
CA VAL A 101 6.68 0.24 9.05
C VAL A 101 7.36 -0.23 7.77
N LEU A 102 6.63 -0.13 6.65
CA LEU A 102 7.10 -0.44 5.33
C LEU A 102 7.71 0.83 4.71
N ASN A 103 8.96 0.69 4.27
CA ASN A 103 9.67 1.73 3.55
C ASN A 103 9.43 1.52 2.05
N LEU A 104 8.76 2.49 1.43
CA LEU A 104 8.52 2.49 0.00
C LEU A 104 9.65 3.26 -0.67
N THR A 105 10.09 2.81 -1.85
CA THR A 105 10.91 3.61 -2.77
C THR A 105 10.11 3.77 -4.06
N ILE A 106 9.50 4.93 -4.24
CA ILE A 106 8.74 5.27 -5.43
C ILE A 106 9.70 5.93 -6.42
N LYS A 107 9.85 5.29 -7.58
CA LYS A 107 10.63 5.83 -8.70
C LYS A 107 9.73 6.61 -9.64
N PHE A 108 10.16 7.81 -9.97
CA PHE A 108 9.56 8.68 -10.95
C PHE A 108 10.46 8.83 -12.17
N LYS A 109 9.87 9.29 -13.27
CA LYS A 109 10.58 9.78 -14.45
C LYS A 109 9.93 11.07 -14.94
N ASP A 110 10.69 11.97 -15.53
CA ASP A 110 10.15 13.15 -16.21
C ASP A 110 10.21 13.03 -17.75
N SER A 111 9.90 14.13 -18.44
CA SER A 111 9.90 14.21 -19.90
C SER A 111 11.30 14.06 -20.52
N ASP A 112 12.35 14.38 -19.77
CA ASP A 112 13.74 14.32 -20.21
C ASP A 112 14.40 12.98 -19.83
N ALA A 113 13.58 12.00 -19.42
CA ALA A 113 14.00 10.70 -18.90
C ALA A 113 14.89 10.78 -17.65
N LEU A 114 14.86 11.91 -16.93
CA LEU A 114 15.48 11.99 -15.62
C LEU A 114 14.67 11.15 -14.63
N GLU A 115 15.37 10.26 -13.93
CA GLU A 115 14.77 9.41 -12.91
C GLU A 115 15.15 9.91 -11.53
N PHE A 116 14.18 9.87 -10.61
CA PHE A 116 14.40 10.19 -9.22
C PHE A 116 13.57 9.26 -8.33
N ASP A 117 14.10 8.98 -7.15
CA ASP A 117 13.49 8.10 -6.17
C ASP A 117 13.03 8.96 -4.98
N VAL A 118 11.88 8.61 -4.41
CA VAL A 118 11.32 9.24 -3.21
C VAL A 118 10.87 8.15 -2.26
N ASP A 119 11.18 8.30 -0.98
CA ASP A 119 11.01 7.23 0.01
C ASP A 119 9.93 7.56 1.06
N PRO A 120 8.62 7.45 0.74
CA PRO A 120 7.58 7.56 1.76
C PRO A 120 7.48 6.28 2.62
N GLU A 121 6.79 6.39 3.74
CA GLU A 121 6.56 5.28 4.66
C GLU A 121 5.07 4.95 4.81
N VAL A 122 4.78 3.67 5.04
CA VAL A 122 3.44 3.15 5.37
C VAL A 122 3.54 2.39 6.68
N ALA A 123 2.74 2.77 7.68
CA ALA A 123 2.68 2.11 8.96
C ALA A 123 1.47 1.16 9.03
N ASN A 124 1.75 -0.13 9.16
CA ASN A 124 0.75 -1.18 9.31
C ASN A 124 0.44 -1.42 10.78
N ASP A 125 -0.85 -1.41 11.11
CA ASP A 125 -1.39 -1.66 12.44
C ASP A 125 -2.65 -2.53 12.32
N PRO A 126 -2.52 -3.85 12.05
CA PRO A 126 -3.63 -4.80 11.93
C PRO A 126 -4.55 -4.90 13.17
N GLY A 127 -4.20 -4.24 14.28
CA GLY A 127 -4.90 -4.37 15.54
C GLY A 127 -4.79 -5.79 16.10
N GLN A 128 -5.94 -6.41 16.43
CA GLN A 128 -5.97 -7.80 16.95
C GLN A 128 -5.83 -8.87 15.86
N PHE A 129 -5.72 -8.49 14.58
CA PHE A 129 -5.55 -9.43 13.46
C PHE A 129 -4.09 -9.75 13.13
N GLU A 130 -3.14 -9.40 14.01
CA GLU A 130 -1.76 -9.87 13.86
C GLU A 130 -1.76 -11.41 13.79
N LEU A 131 -1.43 -11.95 12.61
CA LEU A 131 -1.05 -13.35 12.46
C LEU A 131 0.32 -13.50 13.14
N GLY A 132 0.31 -13.61 14.46
CA GLY A 132 1.55 -13.70 15.23
C GLY A 132 2.34 -14.94 14.84
N ASP A 133 3.67 -14.81 14.82
CA ASP A 133 4.68 -15.89 14.83
C ASP A 133 4.61 -16.79 16.10
N GLY A 134 3.47 -16.80 16.79
CA GLY A 134 3.18 -17.71 17.89
C GLY A 134 2.69 -19.06 17.35
N PRO A 135 2.86 -20.16 18.12
CA PRO A 135 2.34 -21.45 17.71
C PRO A 135 0.84 -21.30 17.45
N ILE A 136 0.42 -21.68 16.24
CA ILE A 136 -0.98 -21.73 15.84
C ILE A 136 -1.74 -22.34 17.02
N ALA A 137 -2.57 -21.53 17.69
CA ALA A 137 -3.55 -22.07 18.59
C ALA A 137 -4.43 -22.93 17.69
N MET A 138 -4.13 -24.24 17.65
CA MET A 138 -5.08 -25.23 17.21
C MET A 138 -6.35 -24.88 17.97
N VAL A 139 -7.32 -24.30 17.27
CA VAL A 139 -8.69 -24.44 17.67
C VAL A 139 -8.88 -25.95 17.68
N MET A 140 -8.72 -26.55 18.86
CA MET A 140 -9.27 -27.85 19.16
C MET A 140 -10.76 -27.66 18.91
N LEU A 141 -11.19 -27.91 17.67
CA LEU A 141 -12.55 -28.32 17.42
C LEU A 141 -12.69 -29.57 18.29
N GLU A 142 -13.37 -29.41 19.43
CA GLU A 142 -13.89 -30.53 20.18
C GLU A 142 -14.51 -31.46 19.12
N PRO A 143 -14.11 -32.75 19.06
CA PRO A 143 -14.75 -33.65 18.12
C PRO A 143 -16.24 -33.58 18.42
N GLU A 144 -17.04 -33.23 17.41
CA GLU A 144 -18.50 -33.34 17.50
C GLU A 144 -18.79 -34.72 18.08
N GLN A 145 -19.39 -34.74 19.27
CA GLN A 145 -19.92 -35.97 19.83
C GLN A 145 -20.85 -36.53 18.76
N GLY A 146 -20.41 -37.62 18.13
CA GLY A 146 -21.23 -38.35 17.18
C GLY A 146 -22.55 -38.65 17.85
N ASN A 147 -23.63 -38.08 17.30
CA ASN A 147 -24.94 -38.64 17.50
C ASN A 147 -24.88 -40.06 16.95
N ASP A 148 -24.72 -41.03 17.84
CA ASP A 148 -24.88 -42.45 17.54
C ASP A 148 -26.39 -42.74 17.46
N PRO A 149 -26.96 -43.01 16.28
CA PRO A 149 -28.34 -43.40 16.16
C PRO A 149 -28.38 -44.93 16.08
N GLY A 150 -28.30 -45.61 17.23
CA GLY A 150 -28.72 -47.01 17.32
C GLY A 150 -28.08 -47.84 18.41
N GLN A 151 -28.80 -48.01 19.53
CA GLN A 151 -29.31 -49.32 19.99
C GLN A 151 -30.37 -49.13 21.08
#